data_AF-A0A1H9WYH9-F1
#
_entry.id   AF-A0A1H9WYH9-F1
#
_cell.length_a   1.000
_cell.length_b   1.000
_cell.length_c   1.000
_cell.angle_alpha   90.00
_cell.angle_beta   90.00
_cell.angle_gamma   90.00
#
_symmetry.space_group_name_H-M   'P 1'
#
loop_
_entity.id
_entity.type
_entity.pdbx_description
1 polymer ?
#
loop_
_entity_poly.entity_id
_entity_poly.type
_entity_poly.pdbx_seq_one_letter_code
_entity_poly.pdbx_strand_id
1 'polypeptide(L)' 'MLDELATLPAGARALVWVRRLDARGRESVGLLLNAFRTAEGRTALVDSSADPVTDLNALGACGFRLLRYR' A
#
# COMPACT_ATOMS: atom_id res chain seq x y z
N MET A 1 4.69 1.71 -7.33
CA MET A 1 4.48 1.67 -5.87
C MET A 1 5.53 0.80 -5.18
N LEU A 2 5.61 -0.50 -5.45
CA LEU A 2 6.64 -1.35 -4.84
C LEU A 2 8.06 -0.91 -5.21
N ASP A 3 8.29 -0.49 -6.46
CA ASP A 3 9.59 0.04 -6.88
C ASP A 3 9.95 1.34 -6.14
N GLU A 4 8.98 2.25 -5.98
CA GLU A 4 9.16 3.49 -5.21
C GLU A 4 9.49 3.18 -3.74
N LEU A 5 8.80 2.21 -3.13
CA LEU A 5 9.08 1.75 -1.79
C LEU A 5 10.47 1.09 -1.68
N ALA A 6 10.94 0.42 -2.72
CA ALA A 6 12.27 -0.17 -2.79
C ALA A 6 13.39 0.87 -2.86
N THR A 7 13.11 2.11 -3.31
CA THR A 7 14.09 3.22 -3.26
C THR A 7 14.29 3.82 -1.87
N LEU A 8 13.48 3.43 -0.89
CA LEU A 8 13.59 3.96 0.46
C LEU A 8 14.80 3.36 1.21
N PRO A 9 15.39 4.10 2.18
CA PRO A 9 16.43 3.55 3.03
C PRO A 9 15.99 2.27 3.77
N ALA A 10 16.93 1.38 4.06
CA ALA A 10 16.67 0.25 4.95
C ALA A 10 16.11 0.73 6.31
N GLY A 11 15.09 0.05 6.83
CA GLY A 11 14.39 0.46 8.05
C GLY A 11 13.32 1.54 7.85
N ALA A 12 13.17 2.11 6.65
CA ALA A 12 12.13 3.09 6.37
C ALA A 12 10.72 2.51 6.56
N ARG A 13 9.80 3.35 7.05
CA ARG A 13 8.38 3.05 7.21
C ARG A 13 7.57 4.03 6.37
N ALA A 14 6.48 3.54 5.79
CA ALA A 14 5.57 4.31 4.97
C ALA A 14 4.16 3.74 5.10
N LEU A 15 3.17 4.45 4.57
CA LEU A 15 1.85 3.91 4.31
C LEU A 15 1.63 3.85 2.81
N VAL A 16 0.92 2.84 2.34
CA VAL A 16 0.41 2.77 0.97
C VAL A 16 -1.08 2.97 1.01
N TRP A 17 -1.53 4.07 0.43
CA TRP A 17 -2.94 4.31 0.19
C TRP A 17 -3.34 3.67 -1.13
N VAL A 18 -4.19 2.64 -1.06
CA VAL A 18 -4.81 2.02 -2.22
C VAL A 18 -6.09 2.77 -2.56
N ARG A 19 -6.12 3.37 -3.75
CA ARG A 19 -7.27 4.07 -4.31
C ARG A 19 -8.09 3.05 -5.09
N ARG A 20 -9.40 2.97 -4.82
CA ARG A 20 -10.32 2.01 -5.46
C ARG A 20 -11.48 2.75 -6.09
N LEU A 21 -12.20 2.08 -6.99
CA LEU A 21 -13.47 2.59 -7.50
C LEU A 21 -14.64 1.82 -6.87
N ASP A 22 -15.71 2.53 -6.54
CA ASP A 22 -16.98 1.88 -6.22
C ASP A 22 -17.67 1.35 -7.49
N ALA A 23 -18.79 0.64 -7.32
CA ALA A 23 -19.57 0.10 -8.44
C ALA A 23 -20.14 1.18 -9.39
N ARG A 24 -20.06 2.47 -9.03
CA ARG A 24 -20.48 3.61 -9.85
C ARG A 24 -19.29 4.33 -10.50
N GLY A 25 -18.08 3.78 -10.39
CA GLY A 25 -16.86 4.36 -10.96
C GLY A 25 -16.33 5.58 -10.19
N ARG A 26 -16.84 5.86 -8.98
CA ARG A 26 -16.33 6.95 -8.13
C ARG A 26 -15.16 6.45 -7.32
N GLU A 27 -14.18 7.31 -7.10
CA GLU A 27 -13.08 6.95 -6.22
C GLU A 27 -13.58 6.74 -4.78
N SER A 28 -13.54 5.49 -4.35
CA SER A 28 -13.78 5.08 -2.98
C SER A 28 -12.45 4.89 -2.28
N VAL A 29 -12.20 5.72 -1.28
CA VAL A 29 -11.01 5.63 -0.45
C VAL A 29 -11.30 4.73 0.74
N GLY A 30 -10.31 3.96 1.22
CA GLY A 30 -10.52 3.17 2.44
C GLY A 30 -9.47 2.11 2.79
N LEU A 31 -8.54 1.77 1.90
CA LEU A 31 -7.50 0.79 2.21
C LEU A 31 -6.14 1.45 2.37
N LEU A 32 -5.62 1.34 3.59
CA LEU A 32 -4.26 1.74 3.95
C LEU A 32 -3.48 0.48 4.33
N LEU A 33 -2.35 0.28 3.68
CA LEU A 33 -1.41 -0.80 4.01
C LEU A 33 -0.19 -0.18 4.69
N ASN A 34 0.29 -0.84 5.74
CA ASN A 34 1.57 -0.49 6.32
C ASN A 34 2.68 -1.00 5.40
N ALA A 35 3.66 -0.15 5.11
CA ALA A 35 4.78 -0.47 4.25
C ALA A 35 6.09 -0.30 5.02
N PHE A 36 7.00 -1.23 4.88
CA PHE A 36 8.33 -1.08 5.46
C PHE A 36 9.43 -1.71 4.63
N ARG A 37 10.60 -1.11 4.79
CA ARG A 37 11.89 -1.62 4.37
C ARG A 37 12.49 -2.42 5.52
N THR A 38 12.62 -3.74 5.36
CA THR A 38 13.45 -4.55 6.27
C THR A 38 14.92 -4.09 6.25
N ALA A 39 15.71 -4.52 7.24
CA ALA A 39 17.14 -4.24 7.29
C ALA A 39 17.92 -4.87 6.11
N GLU A 40 17.43 -6.00 5.59
CA GLU A 40 18.07 -6.79 4.53
C GLU A 40 17.69 -6.35 3.10
N GLY A 41 17.01 -5.23 2.92
CA GLY A 41 16.67 -4.78 1.56
C GLY A 41 15.47 -5.49 0.89
N ARG A 42 14.65 -6.30 1.60
CA ARG A 42 13.28 -6.78 1.19
C ARG A 42 12.03 -5.95 1.58
N THR A 43 11.18 -5.66 0.61
CA THR A 43 10.05 -4.74 0.78
C THR A 43 8.86 -5.53 1.29
N ALA A 44 8.16 -5.01 2.30
CA ALA A 44 7.00 -5.69 2.88
C ALA A 44 5.80 -4.75 2.99
N LEU A 45 4.62 -5.34 2.81
CA LEU A 45 3.31 -4.74 3.03
C LEU A 45 2.59 -5.53 4.11
N VAL A 46 1.86 -4.84 4.98
CA VAL A 46 1.01 -5.43 6.01
C VAL A 46 -0.36 -4.79 5.90
N ASP A 47 -1.35 -5.63 5.64
CA ASP A 47 -2.75 -5.27 5.81
C ASP A 47 -3.15 -5.44 7.28
N SER A 48 -3.86 -4.45 7.82
CA SER A 48 -4.34 -4.44 9.20
C SER A 48 -5.87 -4.48 9.27
N SER A 49 -6.53 -4.78 8.15
CA SER A 49 -7.97 -5.00 8.10
C SER A 49 -8.38 -6.32 8.76
N ALA A 50 -9.63 -6.38 9.24
CA ALA A 50 -10.22 -7.60 9.79
C ALA A 50 -10.38 -8.70 8.72
N ASP A 51 -10.58 -8.29 7.48
CA ASP A 51 -10.71 -9.14 6.29
C ASP A 51 -9.53 -8.88 5.35
N PRO A 52 -8.36 -9.49 5.60
CA PRO A 52 -7.12 -9.13 4.95
C PRO A 52 -7.15 -9.39 3.46
N VAL A 53 -6.61 -8.45 2.70
CA VAL A 53 -6.42 -8.57 1.27
C VAL A 53 -5.29 -9.56 0.98
N THR A 54 -5.63 -10.64 0.29
CA THR A 54 -4.66 -11.67 -0.14
C THR A 54 -4.13 -11.42 -1.56
N ASP A 55 -4.87 -10.66 -2.37
CA ASP A 55 -4.50 -10.29 -3.73
C ASP A 55 -4.81 -8.81 -4.00
N LEU A 56 -3.76 -8.03 -4.30
CA LEU A 56 -3.90 -6.62 -4.63
C LEU A 56 -4.65 -6.39 -5.96
N ASN A 57 -4.61 -7.35 -6.89
CA ASN A 57 -5.32 -7.24 -8.16
C ASN A 57 -6.84 -7.38 -7.98
N ALA A 58 -7.27 -8.17 -6.98
CA ALA A 58 -8.67 -8.35 -6.63
C ALA A 58 -9.30 -7.09 -6.00
N LEU A 59 -8.51 -6.06 -5.67
CA LEU A 59 -9.02 -4.86 -4.99
C LEU A 59 -9.74 -3.86 -5.87
N GLY A 60 -9.74 -4.03 -7.19
CA GLY A 60 -10.21 -2.99 -8.10
C GLY A 60 -9.45 -1.68 -7.91
N ALA A 61 -8.14 -1.78 -7.61
CA ALA A 61 -7.29 -0.63 -7.37
C ALA A 61 -7.16 0.19 -8.67
N CYS A 62 -7.55 1.47 -8.62
CA CYS A 62 -7.32 2.42 -9.70
C CYS A 62 -6.01 3.20 -9.53
N GLY A 63 -5.33 3.05 -8.38
CA GLY A 63 -4.02 3.62 -8.15
C GLY A 63 -3.50 3.40 -6.74
N PHE A 64 -2.23 3.75 -6.55
CA PHE A 64 -1.54 3.65 -5.28
C PHE A 64 -0.80 4.95 -4.99
N ARG A 65 -0.80 5.38 -3.73
CA ARG A 65 0.00 6.51 -3.28
C ARG A 65 0.84 6.13 -2.08
N LEU A 66 2.15 6.34 -2.19
CA LEU A 66 3.06 6.20 -1.06
C LEU A 66 2.98 7.46 -0.19
N LEU A 67 2.73 7.26 1.10
CA LEU A 67 2.62 8.32 2.10
C LEU A 67 3.78 8.18 3.08
N ARG A 68 4.46 9.30 3.34
CA ARG A 68 5.56 9.38 4.28
C ARG A 68 5.31 10.52 5.25
N TYR A 69 5.38 10.20 6.53
CA TYR A 69 5.49 11.21 7.58
C TYR A 69 6.97 11.58 7.72
N ARG A 70 7.22 12.88 7.90
CA ARG A 70 8.56 13.41 8.14
C ARG A 70 8.88 13.37 9.62
#